data_AF-A0A7W0GWX0-F1
#
_entry.id   AF-A0A7W0GWX0-F1
#
_cell.length_a   1.000
_cell.length_b   1.000
_cell.length_c   1.000
_cell.angle_alpha   90.00
_cell.angle_beta   90.00
_cell.angle_gamma   90.00
#
_symmetry.space_group_name_H-M   'P 1'
#
loop_
_entity.id
_entity.type
_entity.pdbx_description
1 polymer ?
#
loop_
_entity_poly.entity_id
_entity_poly.type
_entity_poly.pdbx_seq_one_letter_code
_entity_poly.pdbx_strand_id
1 'polypeptide(L)'
;VVPNGRPLVFEWIGAGPARPLAVTWTGGEGQRLDTLRFDGAARATTWLEPGEYRYRLEGGGGGAAAVEEYSDELLPRPVTLAARDARVGRPAGRTAARDWLWLFGLAIAAFGGEWFARRRLGLR
;
A
#
# COMPACT_ATOMS: atom_id res chain seq x y z
N VAL A 1 -6.91 10.48 1.58
CA VAL A 1 -7.16 11.05 2.92
C VAL A 1 -8.55 11.65 2.89
N VAL A 2 -9.37 11.43 3.91
CA VAL A 2 -10.75 11.95 3.99
C VAL A 2 -11.00 12.57 5.36
N PRO A 3 -11.82 13.63 5.49
CA PRO A 3 -12.25 14.16 6.77
C PRO A 3 -13.09 13.16 7.57
N ASN A 4 -13.10 13.31 8.90
CA ASN A 4 -14.03 12.60 9.79
C ASN A 4 -15.48 12.94 9.41
N GLY A 5 -16.33 11.92 9.39
CA GLY A 5 -17.72 12.04 8.95
C GLY A 5 -17.91 11.95 7.43
N ARG A 6 -16.85 11.66 6.65
CA ARG A 6 -16.96 11.37 5.21
C ARG A 6 -16.65 9.91 4.91
N PRO A 7 -17.42 9.23 4.03
CA PRO A 7 -17.11 7.87 3.65
C PRO A 7 -15.89 7.82 2.71
N LEU A 8 -15.12 6.75 2.80
CA LEU A 8 -14.16 6.40 1.76
C LEU A 8 -14.92 5.84 0.56
N VAL A 9 -14.60 6.33 -0.63
CA VAL A 9 -15.21 5.88 -1.89
C VAL A 9 -14.19 5.09 -2.69
N PHE A 10 -14.58 3.88 -3.07
CA PHE A 10 -13.85 3.02 -4.00
C PHE A 10 -14.56 3.01 -5.34
N GLU A 11 -13.80 3.10 -6.42
CA GLU A 11 -14.30 2.99 -7.78
C GLU A 11 -13.75 1.72 -8.44
N TRP A 12 -14.62 0.99 -9.13
CA TRP A 12 -14.23 -0.21 -9.86
C TRP A 12 -13.55 0.15 -11.17
N ILE A 13 -12.27 -0.21 -11.29
CA ILE A 13 -11.46 0.02 -12.51
C ILE A 13 -11.12 -1.28 -13.27
N GLY A 14 -11.67 -2.41 -12.83
CA GLY A 14 -11.43 -3.72 -13.44
C GLY A 14 -12.27 -3.97 -14.69
N ALA A 15 -11.83 -4.90 -15.54
CA ALA A 15 -12.63 -5.36 -16.67
C ALA A 15 -13.83 -6.20 -16.19
N GLY A 16 -15.01 -5.95 -16.76
CA GLY A 16 -16.25 -6.66 -16.42
C GLY A 16 -17.12 -5.97 -15.37
N PRO A 17 -18.28 -6.55 -15.02
CA PRO A 17 -19.21 -5.95 -14.07
C PRO A 17 -18.61 -5.89 -12.66
N ALA A 18 -18.91 -4.79 -11.95
CA ALA A 18 -18.51 -4.64 -10.55
C ALA A 18 -19.16 -5.74 -9.70
N ARG A 19 -18.39 -6.29 -8.78
CA ARG A 19 -18.82 -7.39 -7.90
C ARG A 19 -18.37 -7.12 -6.46
N PRO A 20 -19.06 -7.67 -5.45
CA PRO A 20 -18.59 -7.57 -4.08
C PRO A 20 -17.16 -8.09 -3.93
N LEU A 21 -16.34 -7.39 -3.14
CA LEU A 21 -14.92 -7.72 -2.97
C LEU A 21 -14.54 -7.65 -1.49
N ALA A 22 -13.94 -8.71 -0.94
CA ALA A 22 -13.46 -8.66 0.43
C ALA A 22 -12.27 -7.71 0.56
N VAL A 23 -12.22 -6.97 1.66
CA VAL A 23 -11.16 -6.04 2.01
C VAL A 23 -10.70 -6.28 3.45
N THR A 24 -9.39 -6.32 3.64
CA THR A 24 -8.78 -6.41 4.96
C THR A 24 -8.11 -5.09 5.29
N TRP A 25 -8.52 -4.47 6.39
CA TRP A 25 -7.96 -3.24 6.94
C TRP A 25 -6.98 -3.56 8.06
N THR A 26 -5.84 -2.90 8.08
CA THR A 26 -4.80 -3.02 9.11
C THR A 26 -4.39 -1.63 9.54
N GLY A 27 -4.73 -1.23 10.77
CA GLY A 27 -4.52 0.12 11.27
C GLY A 27 -5.46 0.47 12.42
N GLY A 28 -5.15 1.52 13.18
CA GLY A 28 -5.82 1.80 14.45
C GLY A 28 -5.46 0.77 15.53
N GLU A 29 -6.47 0.10 16.09
CA GLU A 29 -6.34 -0.90 17.17
C GLU A 29 -6.21 -2.37 16.71
N GLY A 30 -6.27 -2.64 15.39
CA GLY A 30 -6.15 -4.03 14.94
C GLY A 30 -6.36 -4.28 13.45
N GLN A 31 -6.72 -5.52 13.13
CA GLN A 31 -7.12 -5.94 11.81
C GLN A 31 -8.64 -6.07 11.75
N ARG A 32 -9.26 -5.52 10.70
CA ARG A 32 -10.70 -5.61 10.45
C ARG A 32 -10.95 -6.17 9.05
N LEU A 33 -11.82 -7.17 8.96
CA LEU A 33 -12.30 -7.71 7.70
C LEU A 33 -13.64 -7.06 7.33
N ASP A 34 -13.81 -6.69 6.08
CA ASP A 34 -15.06 -6.10 5.55
C ASP A 34 -15.26 -6.50 4.08
N THR A 35 -16.40 -6.13 3.49
CA THR A 35 -16.72 -6.39 2.08
C THR A 35 -17.16 -5.10 1.38
N LEU A 36 -16.41 -4.70 0.36
CA LEU A 36 -16.80 -3.61 -0.53
C LEU A 36 -17.96 -4.08 -1.42
N ARG A 37 -19.13 -3.47 -1.24
CA ARG A 37 -20.32 -3.70 -2.07
C ARG A 37 -20.48 -2.54 -3.03
N PHE A 38 -20.27 -2.82 -4.31
CA PHE A 38 -20.38 -1.83 -5.37
C PHE A 38 -21.84 -1.63 -5.79
N ASP A 39 -22.22 -0.38 -6.01
CA ASP A 39 -23.52 0.03 -6.52
C ASP A 39 -23.60 -0.03 -8.05
N GLY A 40 -24.74 0.40 -8.61
CA GLY A 40 -24.94 0.47 -10.06
C GLY A 40 -24.05 1.49 -10.78
N ALA A 41 -23.40 2.40 -10.05
CA ALA A 41 -22.40 3.33 -10.57
C ALA A 41 -20.96 2.80 -10.41
N ALA A 42 -20.83 1.51 -10.06
CA ALA A 42 -19.55 0.84 -9.86
C ALA A 42 -18.71 1.47 -8.74
N ARG A 43 -19.39 2.00 -7.70
CA ARG A 43 -18.76 2.60 -6.52
C ARG A 43 -19.14 1.86 -5.24
N ALA A 44 -18.19 1.73 -4.33
CA ALA A 44 -18.43 1.18 -3.00
C ALA A 44 -18.01 2.20 -1.94
N THR A 45 -18.82 2.36 -0.90
CA THR A 45 -18.54 3.27 0.21
C THR A 45 -18.30 2.50 1.50
N THR A 46 -17.32 2.93 2.30
CA THR A 46 -17.04 2.37 3.62
C THR A 46 -16.75 3.46 4.64
N TRP A 47 -17.08 3.18 5.89
CA TRP A 47 -16.91 4.10 7.01
C TRP A 47 -15.84 3.55 7.95
N LEU A 48 -14.86 4.40 8.26
CA LEU A 48 -13.76 4.10 9.16
C LEU A 48 -13.67 5.22 10.19
N GLU A 49 -13.28 4.86 11.41
CA GLU A 49 -12.96 5.82 12.46
C GLU A 49 -11.71 6.62 12.08
N PRO A 50 -11.49 7.80 12.71
CA PRO A 50 -10.25 8.55 12.56
C PRO A 50 -9.00 7.68 12.77
N GLY A 51 -8.07 7.73 11.83
CA GLY A 51 -6.88 6.90 11.86
C GLY A 51 -6.27 6.60 10.49
N GLU A 52 -5.12 5.94 10.51
CA GLU A 52 -4.39 5.49 9.33
C GLU A 52 -4.57 3.98 9.15
N TYR A 53 -4.96 3.57 7.95
CA TYR A 53 -5.24 2.17 7.62
C TYR A 53 -4.49 1.77 6.34
N ARG A 54 -3.88 0.58 6.37
CA ARG A 54 -3.52 -0.15 5.16
C ARG A 54 -4.64 -1.09 4.79
N TYR A 55 -4.98 -1.16 3.51
CA TYR A 55 -5.98 -2.10 3.03
C TYR A 55 -5.39 -3.06 2.00
N ARG A 56 -5.94 -4.27 1.98
CA ARG A 56 -5.66 -5.30 0.98
C ARG A 56 -6.97 -5.83 0.44
N LEU A 57 -7.08 -5.91 -0.88
CA LEU A 57 -8.25 -6.44 -1.56
C LEU A 57 -8.06 -7.92 -1.87
N GLU A 58 -9.17 -8.65 -1.86
CA GLU A 58 -9.24 -10.02 -2.37
C GLU A 58 -8.83 -10.07 -3.86
N GLY A 59 -8.08 -11.11 -4.25
CA GLY A 59 -7.56 -11.24 -5.62
C GLY A 59 -6.35 -10.35 -5.92
N GLY A 60 -5.90 -9.53 -4.96
CA GLY A 60 -4.70 -8.70 -5.09
C GLY A 60 -5.01 -7.21 -5.24
N GLY A 61 -4.01 -6.39 -4.95
CA GLY A 61 -4.17 -4.94 -4.84
C GLY A 61 -4.32 -4.49 -3.39
N GLY A 62 -3.91 -3.26 -3.13
CA GLY A 62 -3.90 -2.69 -1.80
C GLY A 62 -3.34 -1.29 -1.81
N GLY A 63 -3.45 -0.63 -0.66
CA GLY A 63 -3.05 0.76 -0.54
C GLY A 63 -3.12 1.22 0.90
N ALA A 64 -3.14 2.54 1.07
CA ALA A 64 -3.33 3.18 2.34
C ALA A 64 -4.46 4.20 2.24
N ALA A 65 -5.20 4.34 3.33
CA ALA A 65 -6.18 5.38 3.52
C ALA A 65 -6.00 5.98 4.92
N ALA A 66 -6.36 7.26 5.06
CA ALA A 66 -6.36 7.92 6.35
C ALA A 66 -7.66 8.72 6.48
N VAL A 67 -8.29 8.59 7.64
CA VAL A 67 -9.41 9.42 8.08
C VAL A 67 -8.85 10.41 9.08
N GLU A 68 -9.00 11.69 8.80
CA GLU A 68 -8.52 12.75 9.67
C GLU A 68 -9.38 12.84 10.93
N GLU A 69 -8.83 13.39 12.02
CA GLU A 69 -9.63 13.75 13.19
C GLU A 69 -10.55 14.96 12.90
N TYR A 70 -10.13 15.81 11.97
CA TYR A 70 -10.87 16.99 11.52
C TYR A 70 -12.16 16.57 10.81
N SER A 71 -13.26 17.25 11.16
CA SER A 71 -14.57 17.06 10.52
C SER A 71 -15.07 18.40 9.98
N ASP A 72 -15.56 18.43 8.73
CA ASP A 72 -16.17 19.62 8.13
C ASP A 72 -17.48 20.04 8.80
N GLU A 73 -18.14 19.14 9.53
CA GLU A 73 -19.40 19.41 10.23
C GLU A 73 -19.20 20.00 11.63
N LEU A 74 -17.99 19.86 12.20
CA LEU A 74 -17.67 20.39 13.51
C LEU A 74 -17.19 21.85 13.38
N LEU A 75 -17.97 22.77 13.93
CA LEU A 75 -17.59 24.19 14.06
C LEU A 75 -16.24 24.33 14.80
N PRO A 76 -15.41 25.33 14.46
CA PRO A 76 -14.10 25.52 15.07
C PRO A 76 -14.21 25.62 16.61
N ARG A 77 -13.72 24.60 17.31
CA ARG A 77 -13.51 24.66 18.77
C ARG A 77 -12.08 25.15 19.05
N PRO A 78 -11.82 25.77 20.21
CA PRO A 78 -10.47 26.15 20.60
C PRO A 78 -9.53 24.95 20.48
N VAL A 79 -8.48 25.08 19.66
CA VAL A 79 -7.54 23.99 19.40
C VAL A 79 -6.56 23.88 20.57
N THR A 80 -6.71 22.85 21.39
CA THR A 80 -5.68 22.43 22.34
C THR A 80 -4.76 21.42 21.66
N LEU A 81 -3.55 21.85 21.32
CA LEU A 81 -2.52 20.95 20.79
C LEU A 81 -1.98 20.08 21.93
N ALA A 82 -2.22 18.78 21.86
CA ALA A 82 -1.55 17.82 22.73
C ALA A 82 -0.23 17.39 22.09
N ALA A 83 0.84 17.31 22.88
CA ALA A 83 2.10 16.76 22.41
C ALA A 83 1.89 15.29 21.99
N ARG A 84 2.15 15.00 20.72
CA ARG A 84 2.16 13.64 20.17
C ARG A 84 3.60 13.33 19.75
N ASP A 85 4.07 12.14 20.08
CA ASP A 85 5.35 11.66 19.56
C ASP A 85 5.31 11.65 18.02
N ALA A 86 6.41 12.10 17.41
CA ALA A 86 6.55 12.05 15.96
C ALA A 86 6.46 10.60 15.49
N ARG A 87 5.41 10.27 14.74
CA ARG A 87 5.22 8.93 14.18
C ARG A 87 6.27 8.69 13.09
N VAL A 88 7.23 7.81 13.38
CA VAL A 88 8.20 7.36 12.38
C VAL A 88 7.46 6.53 11.34
N GLY A 89 7.23 7.10 10.15
CA GLY A 89 6.67 6.37 9.04
C GLY A 89 7.52 5.14 8.76
N ARG A 90 6.89 3.94 8.70
CA ARG A 90 7.61 2.73 8.31
C ARG A 90 8.17 2.96 6.91
N PRO A 91 9.50 2.95 6.71
CA PRO A 91 10.06 3.18 5.39
C PRO A 91 9.45 2.16 4.44
N ALA A 92 8.92 2.63 3.31
CA ALA A 92 8.64 1.75 2.18
C ALA A 92 9.92 0.98 1.93
N GLY A 93 9.85 -0.36 1.86
CA GLY A 93 11.00 -1.22 1.62
C GLY A 93 11.62 -0.91 0.27
N ARG A 94 12.41 0.16 0.20
CA ARG A 94 13.23 0.54 -0.94
C ARG A 94 14.51 -0.26 -0.78
N THR A 95 14.62 -1.36 -1.51
CA THR A 95 15.90 -2.02 -1.69
C THR A 95 16.76 -1.16 -2.59
N ALA A 96 17.93 -0.73 -2.10
CA ALA A 96 18.89 -0.03 -2.93
C ALA A 96 19.75 -1.06 -3.67
N ALA A 97 20.19 -0.74 -4.90
CA ALA A 97 21.07 -1.63 -5.67
C ALA A 97 22.35 -2.03 -4.90
N ARG A 98 22.81 -1.18 -3.97
CA ARG A 98 23.95 -1.43 -3.08
C ARG A 98 23.70 -2.55 -2.05
N ASP A 99 22.45 -2.85 -1.72
CA ASP A 99 22.10 -3.92 -0.78
C ASP A 99 22.29 -5.31 -1.41
N TRP A 100 22.50 -5.35 -2.74
CA TRP A 100 22.63 -6.56 -3.54
C TRP A 100 23.98 -6.63 -4.27
N LEU A 101 25.02 -6.01 -3.72
CA LEU A 101 26.37 -6.04 -4.32
C LEU A 101 26.91 -7.46 -4.56
N TRP A 102 26.49 -8.44 -3.76
CA TRP A 102 26.85 -9.84 -3.96
C TRP A 102 26.25 -10.43 -5.26
N LEU A 103 25.03 -10.03 -5.67
CA LEU A 103 24.44 -10.43 -6.94
C LEU A 103 25.22 -9.84 -8.12
N PHE A 104 25.70 -8.59 -7.98
CA PHE A 104 26.58 -7.98 -8.96
C PHE A 104 27.89 -8.77 -9.09
N GLY A 105 28.51 -9.15 -7.97
CA GLY A 105 29.69 -10.01 -7.97
C GLY A 105 29.45 -11.37 -8.64
N LEU A 106 28.28 -11.98 -8.41
CA LEU A 106 27.88 -13.24 -9.04
C LEU A 106 27.71 -13.10 -10.57
N ALA A 107 27.14 -11.99 -11.05
CA ALA A 107 27.03 -11.70 -12.47
C ALA A 107 28.41 -11.56 -13.13
N ILE A 108 29.35 -10.83 -12.49
CA ILE A 108 30.73 -10.70 -12.98
C ILE A 108 31.43 -12.06 -13.03
N ALA A 109 31.28 -12.88 -12.00
CA ALA A 109 31.87 -14.22 -11.96
C ALA A 109 31.28 -15.13 -13.04
N ALA A 110 29.97 -15.06 -13.29
CA ALA A 110 29.30 -15.81 -14.36
C ALA A 110 29.82 -15.40 -15.73
N PHE A 111 29.90 -14.10 -16.03
CA PHE A 111 30.44 -13.62 -17.30
C PHE A 111 31.92 -13.93 -17.48
N GLY A 112 32.74 -13.77 -16.44
CA GLY A 112 34.16 -14.13 -16.48
C GLY A 112 34.38 -15.63 -16.64
N GLY A 113 33.61 -16.45 -15.94
CA GLY A 113 33.63 -17.90 -16.05
C GLY A 113 33.18 -18.39 -17.43
N GLU A 114 32.10 -17.81 -17.96
CA GLU A 114 31.63 -18.09 -19.32
C GLU A 114 32.68 -17.71 -20.36
N TRP A 115 33.27 -16.51 -20.26
CA TRP A 115 34.34 -16.07 -21.15
C TRP A 115 35.54 -17.03 -21.10
N PHE A 116 35.95 -17.44 -19.90
CA PHE A 116 37.06 -18.39 -19.71
C PHE A 116 36.73 -19.76 -20.29
N ALA A 117 35.51 -20.25 -20.09
CA ALA A 117 35.03 -21.51 -20.65
C ALA A 117 34.99 -21.48 -22.18
N ARG A 118 34.45 -20.42 -22.79
CA ARG A 118 34.44 -20.21 -24.25
C ARG A 118 35.87 -20.19 -24.81
N ARG A 119 36.78 -19.49 -24.13
CA ARG A 119 38.21 -19.43 -24.50
C ARG A 119 38.87 -20.80 -24.45
N ARG A 120 38.57 -21.61 -23.44
CA ARG A 120 39.12 -22.96 -23.27
C ARG A 120 38.53 -23.99 -24.25
N LEU A 121 37.26 -23.81 -24.63
CA LEU A 121 36.55 -24.71 -25.55
C LEU A 121 36.70 -24.32 -27.04
N GLY A 122 37.40 -23.21 -27.34
CA GLY A 122 37.63 -22.77 -28.71
C GLY A 122 36.37 -22.23 -29.42
N LEU A 123 35.32 -21.92 -28.66
CA LEU A 123 34.07 -21.36 -29.16
C LEU A 123 34.25 -19.85 -29.26
N ARG A 124 34.20 -19.32 -30.49
CA ARG A 124 34.18 -17.88 -30.78
C ARG A 124 32.77 -17.34 -30.62
#